data_AF-A0A851DBU5-F1
#
_entry.id   AF-A0A851DBU5-F1
#
_cell.length_a   1.000
_cell.length_b   1.000
_cell.length_c   1.000
_cell.angle_alpha   90.00
_cell.angle_beta   90.00
_cell.angle_gamma   90.00
#
_symmetry.space_group_name_H-M   'P 1'
#
loop_
_entity.id
_entity.type
_entity.pdbx_description
1 polymer ?
#
loop_
_entity_poly.entity_id
_entity_poly.type
_entity_poly.pdbx_seq_one_letter_code
_entity_poly.pdbx_strand_id
1 'polypeptide(L)'
;DEEQLKRIQATIVHLQGDYEKLSSITGNLVDDHQQKQKDIEALFQSLERLEKEKVNKEDLLLGIDVKADKSALAGKVSHSQFDANMERLNEVMEEVLSRVTGQEQGWHQLQQQLSQEMGSKLDRLELGPFRQELERHWKSVLEKLKEKGSVAEGDDAAGIKKQLLAPFHCMSCDRRLHMLVPGP
;
A
#
# COMPACT_ATOMS: atom_id res chain seq x y z
N ASP A 1 -96.49 -13.13 90.30
CA ASP A 1 -95.39 -12.16 90.11
C ASP A 1 -94.00 -12.77 90.20
N GLU A 2 -93.64 -13.55 91.23
CA GLU A 2 -92.25 -14.06 91.40
C GLU A 2 -91.79 -15.10 90.34
N GLU A 3 -92.69 -15.99 89.90
CA GLU A 3 -92.37 -16.99 88.86
C GLU A 3 -92.09 -16.36 87.48
N GLN A 4 -92.78 -15.27 87.14
CA GLN A 4 -92.56 -14.57 85.88
C GLN A 4 -91.21 -13.85 85.87
N LEU A 5 -90.82 -13.25 87.00
CA LEU A 5 -89.49 -12.67 87.19
C LEU A 5 -88.38 -13.70 87.00
N LYS A 6 -88.52 -14.91 87.58
CA LYS A 6 -87.53 -16.00 87.40
C LYS A 6 -87.40 -16.44 85.94
N ARG A 7 -88.52 -16.54 85.22
CA ARG A 7 -88.52 -16.85 83.77
C ARG A 7 -87.83 -15.76 82.96
N ILE A 8 -88.13 -14.49 83.21
CA ILE A 8 -87.49 -13.36 82.53
C ILE A 8 -85.98 -13.35 82.80
N GLN A 9 -85.58 -13.57 84.05
CA GLN A 9 -84.16 -13.62 84.42
C GLN A 9 -83.42 -14.76 83.71
N ALA A 10 -84.02 -15.95 83.61
CA ALA A 10 -83.44 -17.06 82.86
C ALA A 10 -83.27 -16.73 81.36
N THR A 11 -84.25 -16.08 80.74
CA THR A 11 -84.16 -15.63 79.35
C THR A 11 -83.07 -14.58 79.15
N ILE A 12 -82.90 -13.64 80.08
CA ILE A 12 -81.82 -12.64 80.01
C ILE A 12 -80.45 -13.31 80.05
N VAL A 13 -80.24 -14.26 80.97
CA VAL A 13 -78.97 -15.01 81.06
C VAL A 13 -78.71 -15.81 79.79
N HIS A 14 -79.74 -16.44 79.21
CA HIS A 14 -79.63 -17.14 77.93
C HIS A 14 -79.21 -16.18 76.79
N LEU A 15 -79.88 -15.03 76.68
CA LEU A 15 -79.57 -14.02 75.66
C LEU A 15 -78.16 -13.46 75.82
N GLN A 16 -77.67 -13.28 77.04
CA GLN A 16 -76.29 -12.87 77.31
C GLN A 16 -75.29 -13.93 76.82
N GLY A 17 -75.55 -15.21 77.10
CA GLY A 17 -74.70 -16.30 76.61
C GLY A 17 -74.69 -16.42 75.09
N ASP A 18 -75.83 -16.21 74.43
CA ASP A 18 -75.90 -16.20 72.96
C ASP A 18 -75.19 -14.97 72.38
N TYR A 19 -75.29 -13.81 73.03
CA TYR A 19 -74.58 -12.60 72.64
C TYR A 19 -73.05 -12.80 72.72
N GLU A 20 -72.55 -13.42 73.78
CA GLU A 20 -71.12 -13.74 73.93
C GLU A 20 -70.64 -14.71 72.84
N LYS A 21 -71.40 -15.77 72.56
CA LYS A 21 -71.10 -16.70 71.46
C LYS A 21 -71.08 -15.99 70.12
N LEU A 22 -72.08 -15.14 69.85
CA LEU A 22 -72.17 -14.39 68.60
C LEU A 22 -70.98 -13.44 68.47
N SER A 23 -70.63 -12.72 69.54
CA SER A 23 -69.48 -11.82 69.58
C SER A 23 -68.16 -12.56 69.29
N SER A 24 -67.97 -13.75 69.88
CA SER A 24 -66.81 -14.59 69.61
C SER A 24 -66.75 -15.07 68.16
N ILE A 25 -67.88 -15.54 67.60
CA ILE A 25 -67.96 -15.97 66.20
C ILE A 25 -67.67 -14.81 65.25
N THR A 26 -68.23 -13.63 65.51
CA THR A 26 -67.96 -12.43 64.71
C THR A 26 -66.50 -12.03 64.78
N GLY A 27 -65.86 -12.11 65.95
CA GLY A 27 -64.42 -11.86 66.09
C GLY A 27 -63.58 -12.79 65.23
N ASN A 28 -63.82 -14.11 65.33
CA ASN A 28 -63.12 -15.11 64.52
C ASN A 28 -63.33 -14.90 63.01
N LEU A 29 -64.53 -14.51 62.59
CA LEU A 29 -64.84 -14.24 61.19
C LEU A 29 -64.10 -13.01 60.67
N VAL A 30 -63.97 -11.96 61.49
CA VAL A 30 -63.19 -10.76 61.14
C VAL A 30 -61.71 -11.10 61.01
N ASP A 31 -61.16 -11.89 61.93
CA ASP A 31 -59.76 -12.32 61.89
C ASP A 31 -59.47 -13.19 60.66
N ASP A 32 -60.34 -14.16 60.35
CA ASP A 32 -60.22 -14.99 59.14
C ASP A 32 -60.31 -14.13 57.89
N HIS A 33 -61.25 -13.18 57.83
CA HIS A 33 -61.36 -12.25 56.70
C HIS A 33 -60.10 -11.42 56.51
N GLN A 34 -59.52 -10.88 57.58
CA GLN A 34 -58.26 -10.12 57.52
C GLN A 34 -57.09 -11.01 57.07
N GLN A 35 -57.03 -12.26 57.51
CA GLN A 35 -55.99 -13.19 57.09
C GLN A 35 -56.13 -13.53 55.61
N LYS A 36 -57.35 -13.84 55.15
CA LYS A 36 -57.62 -14.10 53.73
C LYS A 36 -57.28 -12.90 52.86
N GLN A 37 -57.55 -11.68 53.32
CA GLN A 37 -57.20 -10.46 52.61
C GLN A 37 -55.68 -10.33 52.42
N LYS A 38 -54.88 -10.62 53.46
CA LYS A 38 -53.41 -10.64 53.36
C LYS A 38 -52.91 -11.72 52.41
N ASP A 39 -53.51 -12.91 52.45
CA ASP A 39 -53.15 -14.02 51.55
C ASP A 39 -53.43 -13.64 50.09
N ILE A 40 -54.57 -12.99 49.82
CA ILE A 40 -54.95 -12.48 48.50
C ILE A 40 -53.93 -11.43 48.00
N GLU A 41 -53.55 -10.47 48.85
CA GLU A 41 -52.55 -9.46 48.50
C GLU A 41 -51.18 -10.08 48.18
N ALA A 42 -50.76 -11.08 48.95
CA ALA A 42 -49.52 -11.82 48.69
C ALA A 42 -49.57 -12.59 47.35
N LEU A 43 -50.72 -13.17 47.00
CA LEU A 43 -50.92 -13.84 45.72
C LEU A 43 -50.82 -12.86 44.54
N PHE A 44 -51.43 -11.67 44.65
CA PHE A 44 -51.32 -10.63 43.62
C PHE A 44 -49.87 -10.19 43.41
N GLN A 45 -49.12 -9.96 44.48
CA GLN A 45 -47.70 -9.61 44.38
C GLN A 45 -46.85 -10.72 43.73
N SER A 46 -47.20 -11.99 43.99
CA SER A 46 -46.53 -13.12 43.36
C SER A 46 -46.86 -13.21 41.86
N LEU A 47 -48.10 -12.90 41.46
CA LEU A 47 -48.51 -12.88 40.06
C LEU A 47 -47.79 -11.79 39.26
N GLU A 48 -47.70 -10.57 39.79
CA GLU A 48 -46.95 -9.48 39.15
C GLU A 48 -45.48 -9.83 38.93
N ARG A 49 -44.85 -10.48 39.92
CA ARG A 49 -43.47 -10.95 39.81
C ARG A 49 -43.30 -11.99 38.71
N LEU A 50 -44.21 -12.96 38.66
CA LEU A 50 -44.21 -14.02 37.63
C LEU A 50 -44.42 -13.44 36.24
N GLU A 51 -45.29 -12.45 36.07
CA GLU A 51 -45.51 -11.78 34.79
C GLU A 51 -44.24 -11.07 34.30
N LYS A 52 -43.57 -10.33 35.19
CA LYS A 52 -42.28 -9.70 34.86
C LYS A 52 -41.20 -10.72 34.49
N GLU A 53 -41.10 -11.81 35.22
CA GLU A 53 -40.14 -12.88 34.93
C GLU A 53 -40.45 -13.60 33.60
N LYS A 54 -41.74 -13.79 33.28
CA LYS A 54 -42.19 -14.37 32.02
C LYS A 54 -41.78 -13.51 30.83
N VAL A 55 -42.02 -12.19 30.89
CA VAL A 55 -41.59 -11.25 29.85
C VAL A 55 -40.08 -11.30 29.65
N ASN A 56 -39.30 -11.27 30.74
CA ASN A 56 -37.83 -11.40 30.65
C ASN A 56 -37.37 -12.71 29.99
N LYS A 57 -38.08 -13.82 30.26
CA LYS A 57 -37.78 -15.12 29.65
C LYS A 57 -38.11 -15.13 28.16
N GLU A 58 -39.22 -14.52 27.75
CA GLU A 58 -39.59 -14.38 26.33
C GLU A 58 -38.57 -13.53 25.57
N ASP A 59 -38.13 -12.41 26.15
CA ASP A 59 -37.06 -11.57 25.59
C ASP A 59 -35.74 -12.35 25.44
N LEU A 60 -35.38 -13.16 26.44
CA LEU A 60 -34.20 -14.02 26.37
C LEU A 60 -34.32 -15.05 25.24
N LEU A 61 -35.49 -15.68 25.08
CA LEU A 61 -35.74 -16.64 24.01
C LEU A 61 -35.63 -15.99 22.63
N LEU A 62 -36.21 -14.80 22.45
CA LEU A 62 -36.05 -14.01 21.22
C LEU A 62 -34.58 -13.68 20.95
N GLY A 63 -33.83 -13.26 21.98
CA GLY A 63 -32.40 -12.99 21.86
C GLY A 63 -31.57 -14.23 21.51
N ILE A 64 -31.96 -15.41 21.99
CA ILE A 64 -31.33 -16.68 21.63
C ILE A 64 -31.66 -17.04 20.18
N ASP A 65 -32.90 -16.87 19.73
CA ASP A 65 -33.32 -17.17 18.36
C ASP A 65 -32.56 -16.30 17.33
N VAL A 66 -32.45 -14.99 17.61
CA VAL A 66 -31.61 -14.08 16.82
C VAL A 66 -30.13 -14.50 16.82
N LYS A 67 -29.61 -15.00 17.95
CA LYS A 67 -28.25 -15.56 18.01
C LYS A 67 -28.12 -16.89 17.27
N ALA A 68 -29.16 -17.71 17.19
CA ALA A 68 -29.16 -18.91 16.38
C ALA A 68 -29.12 -18.55 14.89
N ASP A 69 -29.76 -17.46 14.47
CA ASP A 69 -29.62 -16.94 13.11
C ASP A 69 -28.18 -16.46 12.81
N LYS A 70 -27.38 -16.12 13.82
CA LYS A 70 -25.92 -15.92 13.65
C LYS A 70 -25.21 -17.20 13.17
N SER A 71 -25.67 -18.39 13.56
CA SER A 71 -25.14 -19.65 13.02
C SER A 71 -25.51 -19.85 11.55
N ALA A 72 -26.70 -19.42 11.13
CA ALA A 72 -27.05 -19.34 9.72
C ALA A 72 -26.20 -18.28 8.98
N LEU A 73 -25.86 -17.17 9.65
CA LEU A 73 -24.93 -16.15 9.13
C LEU A 73 -23.50 -16.70 8.96
N ALA A 74 -23.05 -17.59 9.84
CA ALA A 74 -21.76 -18.28 9.71
C ALA A 74 -21.71 -19.17 8.44
N GLY A 75 -22.86 -19.56 7.89
CA GLY A 75 -22.96 -20.23 6.59
C GLY A 75 -23.06 -19.28 5.38
N LYS A 76 -23.36 -17.98 5.57
CA LYS A 76 -23.54 -17.02 4.47
C LYS A 76 -22.22 -16.60 3.82
N VAL A 77 -21.12 -16.64 4.56
CA VAL A 77 -19.77 -16.58 3.97
C VAL A 77 -19.18 -17.96 4.19
N SER A 78 -19.19 -18.77 3.13
CA SER A 78 -18.48 -20.04 3.14
C SER A 78 -16.99 -19.73 3.33
N HIS A 79 -16.46 -19.96 4.53
CA HIS A 79 -15.03 -19.80 4.81
C HIS A 79 -14.17 -20.48 3.74
N SER A 80 -14.58 -21.68 3.29
CA SER A 80 -13.93 -22.37 2.18
C SER A 80 -13.95 -21.63 0.84
N GLN A 81 -15.01 -20.88 0.51
CA GLN A 81 -15.03 -20.07 -0.72
C GLN A 81 -14.14 -18.83 -0.60
N PHE A 82 -14.11 -18.22 0.59
CA PHE A 82 -13.21 -17.10 0.85
C PHE A 82 -11.74 -17.54 0.78
N ASP A 83 -11.41 -18.63 1.45
CA ASP A 83 -10.06 -19.21 1.45
C ASP A 83 -9.65 -19.63 0.03
N ALA A 84 -10.53 -20.31 -0.71
CA ALA A 84 -10.27 -20.68 -2.10
C ALA A 84 -10.02 -19.46 -3.00
N ASN A 85 -10.78 -18.37 -2.81
CA ASN A 85 -10.58 -17.14 -3.56
C ASN A 85 -9.27 -16.43 -3.18
N MET A 86 -8.89 -16.50 -1.90
CA MET A 86 -7.64 -15.93 -1.40
C MET A 86 -6.42 -16.68 -1.97
N GLU A 87 -6.46 -18.01 -1.98
CA GLU A 87 -5.42 -18.82 -2.60
C GLU A 87 -5.31 -18.54 -4.10
N ARG A 88 -6.44 -18.49 -4.82
CA ARG A 88 -6.45 -18.13 -6.24
C ARG A 88 -5.88 -16.73 -6.50
N LEU A 89 -6.13 -15.78 -5.60
CA LEU A 89 -5.57 -14.43 -5.71
C LEU A 89 -4.05 -14.43 -5.49
N ASN A 90 -3.56 -15.22 -4.53
CA ASN A 90 -2.13 -15.39 -4.30
C ASN A 90 -1.43 -16.00 -5.52
N GLU A 91 -1.99 -17.07 -6.10
CA GLU A 91 -1.45 -17.70 -7.31
C GLU A 91 -1.30 -16.70 -8.47
N VAL A 92 -2.34 -15.89 -8.71
CA VAL A 92 -2.30 -14.86 -9.76
C VAL A 92 -1.25 -13.78 -9.44
N MET A 93 -1.11 -13.38 -8.18
CA MET A 93 -0.11 -12.40 -7.78
C MET A 93 1.31 -12.93 -7.98
N GLU A 94 1.57 -14.19 -7.61
CA GLU A 94 2.86 -14.85 -7.84
C GLU A 94 3.17 -14.97 -9.34
N GLU A 95 2.19 -15.34 -10.17
CA GLU A 95 2.35 -15.39 -11.61
C GLU A 95 2.72 -14.00 -12.17
N VAL A 96 2.00 -12.96 -11.79
CA VAL A 96 2.27 -11.59 -12.24
C VAL A 96 3.66 -11.13 -11.80
N LEU A 97 4.05 -11.38 -10.54
CA LEU A 97 5.39 -11.08 -10.04
C LEU A 97 6.46 -11.78 -10.86
N SER A 98 6.30 -13.08 -11.12
CA SER A 98 7.26 -13.87 -11.92
C SER A 98 7.44 -13.29 -13.32
N ARG A 99 6.34 -12.85 -13.96
CA ARG A 99 6.36 -12.26 -15.30
C ARG A 99 7.03 -10.89 -15.31
N VAL A 100 6.73 -10.04 -14.32
CA VAL A 100 7.34 -8.71 -14.21
C VAL A 100 8.84 -8.84 -13.96
N THR A 101 9.25 -9.68 -13.02
CA THR A 101 10.68 -9.92 -12.74
C THR A 101 11.40 -10.53 -13.95
N GLY A 102 10.77 -11.46 -14.66
CA GLY A 102 11.33 -12.03 -15.90
C GLY A 102 11.52 -10.97 -17.00
N GLN A 103 10.54 -10.08 -17.18
CA GLN A 103 10.65 -8.96 -18.12
C GLN A 103 11.76 -7.99 -17.71
N GLU A 104 11.83 -7.61 -16.44
CA GLU A 104 12.87 -6.73 -15.90
C GLU A 104 14.27 -7.30 -16.18
N GLN A 105 14.48 -8.59 -15.93
CA GLN A 105 15.75 -9.27 -16.24
C GLN A 105 16.06 -9.25 -17.74
N GLY A 106 15.07 -9.48 -18.59
CA GLY A 106 15.22 -9.39 -20.05
C GLY A 106 15.63 -7.98 -20.52
N TRP A 107 15.03 -6.93 -19.94
CA TRP A 107 15.42 -5.55 -20.23
C TRP A 107 16.86 -5.25 -19.80
N HIS A 108 17.29 -5.73 -18.63
CA HIS A 108 18.67 -5.60 -18.17
C HIS A 108 19.65 -6.31 -19.11
N GLN A 109 19.31 -7.51 -19.60
CA GLN A 109 20.15 -8.24 -20.57
C GLN A 109 20.27 -7.47 -21.89
N LEU A 110 19.16 -6.97 -22.44
CA LEU A 110 19.18 -6.16 -23.66
C LEU A 110 19.99 -4.87 -23.49
N GLN A 111 19.86 -4.20 -22.34
CA GLN A 111 20.65 -3.02 -22.01
C GLN A 111 22.15 -3.35 -21.96
N GLN A 112 22.53 -4.47 -21.34
CA GLN A 112 23.92 -4.92 -21.27
C GLN A 112 24.48 -5.23 -22.66
N GLN A 113 23.72 -5.96 -23.49
CA GLN A 113 24.10 -6.27 -24.87
C GLN A 113 24.28 -5.01 -25.70
N LEU A 114 23.33 -4.07 -25.63
CA LEU A 114 23.43 -2.80 -26.35
C LEU A 114 24.64 -1.99 -25.88
N SER A 115 24.92 -1.97 -24.58
CA SER A 115 26.10 -1.29 -24.03
C SER A 115 27.41 -1.93 -24.51
N GLN A 116 27.46 -3.26 -24.58
CA GLN A 116 28.61 -3.99 -25.09
C GLN A 116 28.84 -3.74 -26.60
N GLU A 117 27.77 -3.78 -27.40
CA GLU A 117 27.82 -3.48 -28.82
C GLU A 117 28.19 -2.02 -29.09
N MET A 118 27.69 -1.09 -28.28
CA MET A 118 28.06 0.31 -28.37
C MET A 118 29.54 0.52 -28.03
N GLY A 119 30.04 -0.12 -26.97
CA GLY A 119 31.46 -0.10 -26.62
C GLY A 119 32.35 -0.70 -27.72
N SER A 120 31.95 -1.82 -28.31
CA SER A 120 32.73 -2.48 -29.38
C SER A 120 32.73 -1.69 -30.69
N LYS A 121 31.61 -1.04 -31.05
CA LYS A 121 31.52 -0.21 -32.27
C LYS A 121 32.29 1.10 -32.13
N LEU A 122 32.21 1.76 -30.97
CA LEU A 122 32.97 2.98 -30.71
C LEU A 122 34.48 2.72 -30.72
N ASP A 123 34.96 1.66 -30.08
CA ASP A 123 36.41 1.39 -30.04
C ASP A 123 37.00 0.92 -31.39
N ARG A 124 36.20 0.27 -32.25
CA ARG A 124 36.77 -0.58 -33.30
C ARG A 124 36.47 -0.18 -34.74
N LEU A 125 35.31 0.42 -35.05
CA LEU A 125 34.92 0.60 -36.45
C LEU A 125 35.50 1.84 -37.12
N GLU A 126 35.74 2.92 -36.37
CA GLU A 126 36.20 4.19 -36.99
C GLU A 126 37.41 4.79 -36.29
N LEU A 127 37.45 4.75 -34.95
CA LEU A 127 38.48 5.47 -34.18
C LEU A 127 39.87 4.83 -34.27
N GLY A 128 39.97 3.49 -34.28
CA GLY A 128 41.24 2.78 -34.38
C GLY A 128 41.97 3.00 -35.72
N PRO A 129 41.35 2.69 -36.87
CA PRO A 129 41.95 2.90 -38.19
C PRO A 129 42.25 4.38 -38.47
N PHE A 130 41.35 5.30 -38.08
CA PHE A 130 41.55 6.74 -38.24
C PHE A 130 42.74 7.27 -37.44
N ARG A 131 42.92 6.80 -36.19
CA ARG A 131 44.10 7.13 -35.39
C ARG A 131 45.40 6.65 -36.04
N GLN A 132 45.41 5.46 -36.61
CA GLN A 132 46.59 4.93 -37.31
C GLN A 132 46.91 5.73 -38.58
N GLU A 133 45.88 6.17 -39.32
CA GLU A 133 46.02 7.05 -40.48
C GLU A 133 46.67 8.39 -40.08
N LEU A 134 46.19 9.00 -39.00
CA LEU A 134 46.72 10.24 -38.42
C LEU A 134 48.18 10.08 -37.97
N GLU A 135 48.52 9.01 -37.26
CA GLU A 135 49.91 8.74 -36.84
C GLU A 135 50.84 8.53 -38.03
N ARG A 136 50.36 7.86 -39.10
CA ARG A 136 51.13 7.65 -40.33
C ARG A 136 51.36 8.97 -41.09
N HIS A 137 50.31 9.79 -41.25
CA HIS A 137 50.43 11.10 -41.86
C HIS A 137 51.37 12.00 -41.07
N TRP A 138 51.27 12.03 -39.74
CA TRP A 138 52.15 12.80 -38.88
C TRP A 138 53.61 12.39 -39.04
N LYS A 139 53.91 11.08 -39.05
CA LYS A 139 55.26 10.57 -39.32
C LYS A 139 55.77 10.98 -40.70
N SER A 140 54.93 10.89 -41.73
CA SER A 140 55.29 11.30 -43.10
C SER A 140 55.62 12.79 -43.19
N VAL A 141 54.82 13.64 -42.53
CA VAL A 141 55.08 15.09 -42.44
C VAL A 141 56.38 15.35 -41.69
N LEU A 142 56.62 14.67 -40.58
CA LEU A 142 57.85 14.82 -39.80
C LEU A 142 59.09 14.43 -40.62
N GLU A 143 59.04 13.33 -41.36
CA GLU A 143 60.15 12.90 -42.23
C GLU A 143 60.37 13.88 -43.39
N LYS A 144 59.31 14.37 -44.04
CA LYS A 144 59.45 15.42 -45.08
C LYS A 144 60.05 16.72 -44.53
N LEU A 145 59.75 17.06 -43.27
CA LEU A 145 60.34 18.21 -42.60
C LEU A 145 61.81 17.95 -42.24
N LYS A 146 62.18 16.74 -41.82
CA LYS A 146 63.58 16.35 -41.60
C LYS A 146 64.38 16.28 -42.89
N GLU A 147 63.82 15.78 -43.99
CA GLU A 147 64.44 15.76 -45.32
C GLU A 147 64.64 17.19 -45.84
N LYS A 148 63.65 18.08 -45.67
CA LYS A 148 63.82 19.51 -45.99
C LYS A 148 64.79 20.23 -45.05
N GLY A 149 64.85 19.83 -43.78
CA GLY A 149 65.80 20.37 -42.80
C GLY A 149 67.23 19.91 -43.04
N SER A 150 67.43 18.66 -43.45
CA SER A 150 68.76 18.09 -43.75
C SER A 150 69.35 18.55 -45.08
N VAL A 151 68.54 19.05 -46.03
CA VAL A 151 69.05 19.79 -47.21
C VAL A 151 69.60 21.18 -46.81
N ALA A 152 69.26 21.70 -45.62
CA ALA A 152 69.72 23.01 -45.15
C ALA A 152 70.94 22.96 -44.21
N GLU A 153 71.36 21.78 -43.71
CA GLU A 153 72.47 21.64 -42.75
C GLU A 153 73.78 21.14 -43.37
N GLY A 154 73.93 21.25 -44.69
CA GLY A 154 75.10 20.76 -45.44
C GLY A 154 76.04 21.83 -46.01
N ASP A 155 75.81 23.13 -45.80
CA ASP A 155 76.68 24.17 -46.38
C ASP A 155 76.84 25.35 -45.41
N ASP A 156 77.65 25.13 -44.37
CA ASP A 156 78.24 26.21 -43.59
C ASP A 156 79.53 26.69 -44.27
N ALA A 157 79.65 28.02 -44.38
CA ALA A 157 80.82 28.80 -44.78
C ALA A 157 81.23 28.84 -46.27
N ALA A 158 80.67 29.82 -47.01
CA ALA A 158 81.43 30.96 -47.57
C ALA A 158 80.61 31.66 -48.67
N GLY A 159 80.45 32.97 -48.55
CA GLY A 159 79.63 33.76 -49.45
C GLY A 159 80.15 33.80 -50.89
N ILE A 160 79.30 33.39 -51.84
CA ILE A 160 79.26 33.94 -53.19
C ILE A 160 77.77 34.14 -53.52
N LYS A 161 77.30 35.39 -53.53
CA LYS A 161 76.05 35.75 -54.23
C LYS A 161 76.24 35.32 -55.68
N LYS A 162 75.61 34.21 -56.10
CA LYS A 162 75.46 33.87 -57.52
C LYS A 162 74.83 35.08 -58.21
N GLN A 163 75.63 35.88 -58.90
CA GLN A 163 75.11 36.91 -59.81
C GLN A 163 74.37 36.15 -60.92
N LEU A 164 73.05 36.10 -60.80
CA LEU A 164 72.17 35.65 -61.85
C LEU A 164 72.33 36.63 -63.00
N LEU A 165 73.13 36.27 -64.00
CA LEU A 165 73.15 36.92 -65.31
C LEU A 165 71.81 36.62 -65.99
N ALA A 166 70.77 37.35 -65.58
CA ALA A 166 69.51 37.37 -66.30
C ALA A 166 69.77 38.08 -67.65
N PRO A 167 69.29 37.53 -68.79
CA PRO A 167 69.32 38.26 -70.05
C PRO A 167 68.44 39.51 -69.91
N PHE A 168 69.03 40.69 -70.05
CA PHE A 168 68.28 41.94 -70.06
C PHE A 168 67.88 42.27 -71.51
N HIS A 169 66.67 42.78 -71.70
CA HIS A 169 66.19 43.24 -73.01
C HIS A 169 65.88 44.73 -72.92
N CYS A 170 66.22 45.48 -73.98
CA CYS A 170 65.93 46.91 -74.06
C CYS A 170 64.40 47.11 -74.10
N MET A 171 63.80 47.81 -73.14
CA MET A 171 62.33 47.95 -73.12
C MET A 171 61.76 48.74 -74.31
N SER A 172 62.58 49.51 -75.02
CA SER A 172 62.14 50.30 -76.18
C SER A 172 62.20 49.55 -77.52
N CYS A 173 63.07 48.54 -77.65
CA CYS A 173 63.26 47.83 -78.92
C CYS A 173 63.42 46.31 -78.78
N ASP A 174 63.25 45.79 -77.57
CA ASP A 174 63.26 44.39 -77.15
C ASP A 174 64.50 43.58 -77.54
N ARG A 175 65.60 44.27 -77.88
CA ARG A 175 66.89 43.65 -78.21
C ARG A 175 67.59 43.16 -76.95
N ARG A 176 68.11 41.92 -76.97
CA ARG A 176 68.93 41.33 -75.89
C ARG A 176 70.24 42.08 -75.70
N LEU A 177 70.56 42.41 -74.46
CA LEU A 177 71.76 43.12 -74.03
C LEU A 177 72.57 42.25 -73.07
N HIS A 178 73.88 42.16 -73.30
CA HIS A 178 74.84 41.65 -72.33
C HIS A 178 75.47 42.83 -71.59
N MET A 179 75.04 43.06 -70.36
CA MET A 179 75.66 44.06 -69.48
C MET A 179 76.14 43.40 -68.19
N LEU A 180 77.34 43.77 -67.76
CA LEU A 180 77.83 43.44 -66.42
C LEU A 180 77.27 44.49 -65.46
N VAL A 181 76.57 44.08 -64.41
CA VAL A 181 76.08 45.00 -63.39
C VAL A 181 77.22 45.25 -62.38
N PRO A 182 77.73 46.49 -62.22
CA PRO A 182 78.61 46.82 -61.10
C PRO A 182 77.74 46.82 -59.84
N GLY A 183 77.95 45.84 -58.97
CA GLY A 183 77.15 45.69 -57.75
C GLY A 183 77.55 46.67 -56.63
N PRO A 184 76.72 46.72 -55.59
CA PRO A 184 77.15 46.71 -54.20
C PRO A 184 77.09 45.29 -53.59
#